data_AF-A0A2V6SKS2-F1
#
_entry.id   AF-A0A2V6SKS2-F1
#
_cell.length_a   1.000
_cell.length_b   1.000
_cell.length_c   1.000
_cell.angle_alpha   90.00
_cell.angle_beta   90.00
_cell.angle_gamma   90.00
#
_symmetry.space_group_name_H-M   'P 1'
#
loop_
_entity.id
_entity.type
_entity.pdbx_description
1 polymer ?
#
loop_
_entity_poly.entity_id
_entity_poly.type
_entity_poly.pdbx_seq_one_letter_code
_entity_poly.pdbx_strand_id
1 'polypeptide(L)' 'MTVTVKDPMTMTEASKYLALDERTLHHMAEDRLVPAVRVDGQWVFSRKSLQKWQGLRTRPGETA' A
#
# COMPACT_ATOMS: atom_id res chain seq x y z
N MET A 1 10.14 -9.52 18.35
CA MET A 1 9.55 -9.71 17.01
C MET A 1 9.77 -8.42 16.21
N THR A 2 10.86 -8.32 15.46
CA THR A 2 11.11 -7.19 14.57
C THR A 2 10.41 -7.46 13.25
N VAL A 3 9.36 -6.71 12.95
CA VAL A 3 8.77 -6.65 11.60
C VAL A 3 9.76 -5.89 10.73
N THR A 4 10.79 -6.59 10.24
CA THR A 4 11.67 -6.08 9.20
C THR A 4 10.80 -5.86 7.98
N VAL A 5 10.57 -4.60 7.63
CA VAL A 5 9.95 -4.23 6.35
C VAL A 5 10.91 -4.72 5.28
N LYS A 6 10.63 -5.92 4.74
CA LYS A 6 11.56 -6.65 3.87
C LYS A 6 11.70 -6.05 2.48
N ASP A 7 10.89 -5.03 2.16
CA ASP A 7 10.86 -4.32 0.87
C ASP A 7 10.05 -3.01 1.07
N PRO A 8 10.65 -1.97 1.70
CA PRO A 8 10.00 -0.66 1.81
C PRO A 8 10.04 0.01 0.44
N MET A 9 8.88 0.39 -0.07
CA MET A 9 8.69 1.10 -1.33
C MET A 9 8.28 2.53 -1.03
N THR A 10 8.87 3.48 -1.75
CA THR A 10 8.41 4.88 -1.74
C THR A 10 7.07 5.03 -2.46
N MET A 11 6.43 6.19 -2.33
CA MET A 11 5.20 6.51 -3.07
C MET A 11 5.32 6.23 -4.57
N THR A 12 6.42 6.66 -5.19
CA THR A 12 6.66 6.49 -6.63
C THR A 12 6.80 5.01 -7.02
N GLU A 13 7.46 4.20 -6.19
CA GLU A 13 7.60 2.76 -6.43
C GLU A 13 6.27 2.02 -6.24
N ALA A 14 5.51 2.37 -5.20
CA ALA A 14 4.19 1.81 -4.95
C ALA A 14 3.19 2.21 -6.05
N SER A 15 3.29 3.43 -6.57
CA SER A 15 2.53 3.93 -7.73
C SER A 15 2.81 3.08 -8.96
N LYS A 16 4.08 2.83 -9.28
CA LYS A 16 4.47 1.93 -10.38
C LYS A 16 4.02 0.49 -10.15
N TYR A 17 4.14 -0.01 -8.91
CA TYR A 17 3.76 -1.38 -8.56
C TYR A 17 2.25 -1.63 -8.69
N LEU A 18 1.44 -0.67 -8.27
CA LEU A 18 -0.02 -0.73 -8.36
C LEU A 18 -0.56 -0.24 -9.71
N ALA A 19 0.30 0.31 -10.57
CA ALA A 19 -0.05 1.06 -11.77
C ALA A 19 -1.12 2.14 -11.49
N LEU A 20 -0.93 2.89 -10.40
CA LEU A 20 -1.79 4.00 -9.97
C LEU A 20 -1.04 5.31 -10.01
N ASP A 21 -1.73 6.42 -10.26
CA ASP A 21 -1.15 7.76 -10.13
C ASP A 21 -0.66 8.04 -8.70
N GLU A 22 0.48 8.69 -8.58
CA GLU A 22 1.07 9.11 -7.29
C GLU A 22 0.10 9.98 -6.47
N ARG A 23 -0.68 10.83 -7.15
CA ARG A 23 -1.66 11.71 -6.51
C ARG A 23 -2.83 10.91 -5.92
N THR A 24 -3.34 9.94 -6.66
CA THR A 24 -4.37 9.01 -6.18
C THR A 24 -3.83 8.17 -5.02
N LEU A 25 -2.61 7.66 -5.16
CA LEU A 25 -1.97 6.87 -4.11
C LEU A 25 -1.71 7.69 -2.84
N HIS A 26 -1.36 8.98 -2.98
CA HIS A 26 -1.21 9.91 -1.86
C HIS A 26 -2.53 10.08 -1.12
N HIS A 27 -3.61 10.42 -1.82
CA HIS A 27 -4.93 10.53 -1.20
C HIS A 27 -5.33 9.23 -0.52
N MET A 28 -5.13 8.07 -1.17
CA MET A 28 -5.41 6.78 -0.56
C MET A 28 -4.57 6.50 0.69
N ALA A 29 -3.32 6.96 0.74
CA ALA A 29 -2.46 6.83 1.92
C ALA A 29 -2.93 7.74 3.06
N GLU A 30 -3.36 8.97 2.74
CA GLU A 30 -3.93 9.92 3.71
C GLU A 30 -5.27 9.42 4.28
N ASP A 31 -6.17 8.94 3.42
CA ASP A 31 -7.45 8.33 3.79
C ASP A 31 -7.29 6.92 4.41
N ARG A 32 -6.05 6.42 4.53
CA ARG A 32 -5.71 5.08 5.05
C ARG A 32 -6.41 3.94 4.30
N LEU A 33 -6.77 4.17 3.04
CA LEU A 33 -7.38 3.18 2.15
C LEU A 33 -6.37 2.16 1.66
N VAL A 34 -5.09 2.52 1.60
CA VAL A 34 -3.97 1.65 1.21
C VAL A 34 -3.03 1.48 2.40
N PRO A 35 -2.40 0.31 2.60
CA PRO A 35 -1.43 0.13 3.66
C PRO A 35 -0.14 0.91 3.37
N ALA A 36 -0.09 2.12 3.93
CA ALA A 36 1.06 3.02 3.95
C ALA A 36 1.48 3.28 5.40
N VAL A 37 2.77 3.51 5.61
CA VAL A 37 3.36 3.86 6.91
C VAL A 37 4.13 5.15 6.73
N ARG A 38 3.92 6.11 7.64
CA ARG A 38 4.69 7.35 7.63
C ARG A 38 5.97 7.15 8.43
N VAL A 39 7.12 7.19 7.75
CA VAL A 39 8.45 7.08 8.35
C VAL A 39 9.21 8.36 8.04
N ASP A 40 9.69 9.06 9.06
CA ASP A 40 10.44 10.32 8.90
C ASP A 40 9.71 11.38 8.05
N GLY A 41 8.38 11.43 8.14
CA GLY A 41 7.56 12.36 7.37
C GLY A 41 7.24 11.91 5.94
N GLN A 42 7.86 10.84 5.44
CA GLN A 42 7.63 10.26 4.11
C GLN A 42 6.69 9.06 4.16
N TRP A 43 5.93 8.85 3.08
CA TRP A 43 5.08 7.67 2.93
C TRP A 43 5.88 6.49 2.41
N VAL A 44 5.88 5.40 3.19
CA VAL A 44 6.54 4.14 2.89
C VAL A 44 5.49 3.04 2.81
N PHE A 45 5.53 2.29 1.73
CA PHE A 45 4.66 1.17 1.44
C PHE A 45 5.43 -0.12 1.61
N SER A 46 4.75 -1.19 2.01
CA SER A 46 5.37 -2.51 2.12
C SER A 46 4.81 -3.42 1.05
N ARG A 47 5.67 -4.06 0.26
CA ARG A 47 5.22 -5.00 -0.79
C ARG A 47 4.29 -6.08 -0.26
N LYS A 48 4.59 -6.67 0.90
CA LYS A 48 3.73 -7.67 1.57
C LYS A 48 2.33 -7.12 1.90
N SER A 49 2.26 -5.88 2.34
CA SER A 49 1.00 -5.25 2.72
C SER A 49 0.20 -4.88 1.47
N LEU A 50 0.84 -4.32 0.44
CA LEU A 50 0.22 -4.04 -0.85
C LEU A 50 -0.32 -5.32 -1.51
N GLN A 51 0.46 -6.41 -1.51
CA GLN A 51 0.02 -7.71 -2.02
C GLN A 51 -1.24 -8.22 -1.29
N LYS A 52 -1.23 -8.19 0.04
CA LYS A 52 -2.41 -8.57 0.84
C LYS A 52 -3.61 -7.67 0.56
N TRP A 53 -3.38 -6.37 0.46
CA TRP A 53 -4.41 -5.38 0.18
C TRP A 53 -5.04 -5.57 -1.21
N GLN A 54 -4.23 -5.84 -2.24
CA GLN A 54 -4.75 -6.21 -3.56
C GLN A 54 -5.60 -7.49 -3.47
N GLY A 55 -5.12 -8.51 -2.75
CA GLY A 55 -5.88 -9.75 -2.53
C GLY A 55 -7.15 -9.59 -1.67
N LEU A 56 -7.27 -8.52 -0.87
CA LEU A 56 -8.50 -8.17 -0.15
C LEU A 56 -9.50 -7.47 -1.08
N ARG A 57 -9.03 -6.59 -1.97
CA ARG A 57 -9.86 -5.86 -2.93
C ARG A 57 -10.35 -6.74 -4.07
N THR A 58 -9.56 -7.72 -4.50
CA THR A 58 -9.93 -8.72 -5.52
C THR A 58 -10.79 -9.85 -4.96
N ARG A 59 -11.51 -9.63 -3.84
CA ARG A 59 -12.59 -10.53 -3.42
C ARG A 59 -13.94 -9.95 -3.88
N PRO A 60 -14.37 -10.17 -5.13
CA PRO A 60 -15.77 -10.00 -5.45
C PRO A 60 -16.53 -11.16 -4.79
N GLY A 61 -17.28 -10.86 -3.72
CA GLY A 61 -18.35 -11.71 -3.22
C GLY A 61 -17.94 -13.02 -2.53
N GLU A 62 -17.65 -12.94 -1.23
CA GLU A 62 -18.16 -13.95 -0.30
C GLU A 62 -19.51 -13.44 0.21
N THR A 63 -20.51 -13.53 -0.65
CA THR A 63 -21.94 -13.59 -0.31
C THR A 63 -22.30 -15.04 -0.62
N ALA A 64 -22.38 -15.89 0.40
CA ALA A 64 -23.62 -16.22 1.12
C ALA A 64 -24.51 -17.16 0.30
#